data_AF-A0A7C3UUU6-F1
#
_entry.id   AF-A0A7C3UUU6-F1
#
_cell.length_a   1.000
_cell.length_b   1.000
_cell.length_c   1.000
_cell.angle_alpha   90.00
_cell.angle_beta   90.00
_cell.angle_gamma   90.00
#
_symmetry.space_group_name_H-M   'P 1'
#
loop_
_entity.id
_entity.type
_entity.pdbx_description
1 polymer ?
#
loop_
_entity_poly.entity_id
_entity_poly.type
_entity_poly.pdbx_seq_one_letter_code
_entity_poly.pdbx_strand_id
1 'polypeptide(L)'
;MKCKICGAKAEKISDAIIMSKYKTDYFYCQNCGFMQTEEPYWLNEAYKDPITLTDTGYMQRNIHLSKITTILLLMFFDYKKKFLDYGGVMVCL
;
A
#
# COMPACT_ATOMS: atom_id res chain seq x y z
N MET A 1 17.78 -3.62 11.66
CA MET A 1 16.40 -3.30 12.08
C MET A 1 15.62 -4.59 12.34
N LYS A 2 14.49 -4.55 13.07
CA LYS A 2 13.56 -5.68 13.23
C LYS A 2 12.55 -5.71 12.08
N CYS A 3 12.34 -6.87 11.46
CA CYS A 3 11.36 -7.05 10.39
C CYS A 3 9.93 -6.84 10.92
N LYS A 4 9.13 -6.02 10.23
CA LYS A 4 7.74 -5.70 10.60
C LYS A 4 6.77 -6.88 10.41
N ILE A 5 7.15 -7.89 9.62
CA ILE A 5 6.32 -9.07 9.33
C ILE A 5 6.69 -10.27 10.22
N CYS A 6 7.96 -10.68 10.23
CA CYS A 6 8.38 -11.90 10.94
C CYS A 6 9.24 -11.65 12.19
N GLY A 7 9.61 -10.40 12.48
CA GLY A 7 10.43 -10.06 13.64
C GLY A 7 11.92 -10.40 13.56
N ALA A 8 12.38 -11.07 12.48
CA ALA A 8 13.81 -11.37 12.28
C ALA A 8 14.63 -10.09 12.01
N LYS A 9 15.98 -10.21 12.04
CA LYS A 9 16.87 -9.11 11.67
C LYS A 9 16.73 -8.80 10.18
N ALA A 10 16.54 -7.53 9.87
CA ALA A 10 16.60 -6.95 8.53
C ALA A 10 17.85 -6.09 8.38
N GLU A 11 18.51 -6.22 7.24
CA GLU A 11 19.78 -5.58 6.91
C GLU A 11 19.55 -4.43 5.94
N LYS A 12 20.30 -3.33 6.09
CA LYS A 12 20.21 -2.20 5.16
C LYS A 12 20.74 -2.63 3.79
N ILE A 13 20.02 -2.30 2.73
CA ILE A 13 20.37 -2.63 1.35
C ILE A 13 20.57 -1.42 0.45
N SER A 14 19.89 -0.30 0.72
CA SER A 14 19.99 0.92 -0.07
C SER A 14 19.44 2.12 0.70
N ASP A 15 19.56 3.31 0.12
CA ASP A 15 18.87 4.52 0.55
C ASP A 15 18.36 5.31 -0.66
N ALA A 16 17.32 6.12 -0.45
CA ALA A 16 16.76 7.00 -1.47
C ALA A 16 16.22 8.30 -0.86
N ILE A 17 16.04 9.32 -1.70
CA ILE A 17 15.37 10.56 -1.32
C ILE A 17 13.90 10.46 -1.72
N ILE A 18 13.01 10.44 -0.74
CA ILE A 18 11.55 10.41 -0.92
C ILE A 18 11.01 11.83 -0.93
N MET A 19 10.07 12.11 -1.84
CA MET A 19 9.44 13.43 -2.03
C MET A 19 10.46 14.58 -2.21
N SER A 20 11.63 14.27 -2.79
CA SER A 20 12.76 15.21 -2.97
C SER A 20 13.26 15.86 -1.67
N LYS A 21 12.94 15.29 -0.50
CA LYS A 21 13.15 15.92 0.81
C LYS A 21 13.68 14.97 1.87
N TYR A 22 13.25 13.71 1.85
CA TYR A 22 13.42 12.79 2.97
C TYR A 22 14.38 11.65 2.63
N LYS A 23 15.61 11.70 3.15
CA LYS A 23 16.57 10.60 3.01
C LYS A 23 16.09 9.40 3.83
N THR A 24 15.81 8.30 3.13
CA THR A 24 15.19 7.11 3.72
C THR A 24 16.02 5.87 3.41
N ASP A 25 16.36 5.12 4.44
CA ASP A 25 17.06 3.85 4.34
C ASP A 25 16.09 2.69 4.11
N TYR A 26 16.47 1.79 3.20
CA TYR A 26 15.75 0.55 2.89
C TYR A 26 16.47 -0.66 3.47
N PHE A 27 15.68 -1.58 4.01
CA PHE A 27 16.11 -2.78 4.69
C PHE A 27 15.42 -4.01 4.12
N TYR A 28 16.16 -5.08 3.97
CA TYR A 28 15.68 -6.36 3.46
C TYR A 28 15.80 -7.43 4.53
N CYS A 29 14.73 -8.21 4.70
CA CYS A 29 14.73 -9.37 5.57
C CYS A 29 15.03 -10.64 4.76
N GLN A 30 16.22 -11.22 4.96
CA GLN A 30 16.61 -12.47 4.31
C GLN A 30 15.76 -13.69 4.74
N ASN A 31 15.01 -13.58 5.84
CA ASN A 31 14.19 -14.68 6.35
C ASN A 31 12.84 -14.82 5.63
N CYS A 32 12.11 -13.71 5.41
CA CYS A 32 10.79 -13.74 4.76
C CYS A 32 10.71 -12.98 3.44
N GLY A 33 11.81 -12.38 2.98
CA GLY A 33 11.88 -11.59 1.76
C GLY A 33 11.22 -10.21 1.84
N PHE A 34 10.77 -9.78 3.02
CA PHE A 34 10.12 -8.48 3.18
C PHE A 34 11.12 -7.33 3.09
N MET A 35 10.81 -6.36 2.23
CA MET A 35 11.52 -5.09 2.11
C MET A 35 10.75 -4.00 2.84
N GLN A 36 11.45 -3.20 3.64
CA GLN A 36 10.85 -2.15 4.45
C GLN A 36 11.80 -0.95 4.56
N THR A 37 11.24 0.22 4.83
CA THR A 37 12.02 1.37 5.29
C THR A 37 12.22 1.30 6.80
N GLU A 38 13.03 2.23 7.31
CA GLU A 38 12.95 2.66 8.72
C GLU A 38 11.56 3.24 9.08
N GLU A 39 11.45 3.86 10.25
CA GLU A 39 10.19 4.48 10.64
C GLU A 39 9.79 5.55 9.61
N PRO A 40 8.63 5.44 8.95
CA PRO A 40 8.33 6.25 7.78
C PRO A 40 7.79 7.63 8.19
N TYR A 41 8.66 8.48 8.71
CA TYR A 41 8.32 9.82 9.22
C TYR A 41 7.73 10.77 8.15
N TRP A 42 7.95 10.48 6.87
CA TRP A 42 7.40 11.20 5.72
C TRP A 42 5.98 10.75 5.35
N LEU A 43 5.49 9.62 5.89
CA LEU A 43 4.21 9.01 5.49
C LEU A 43 3.03 9.95 5.69
N ASN A 44 2.98 10.65 6.82
CA ASN A 44 1.89 11.60 7.10
C ASN A 44 1.83 12.73 6.06
N GLU A 45 2.96 13.18 5.52
CA GLU A 45 2.98 14.20 4.46
C GLU A 45 2.53 13.62 3.12
N ALA A 46 3.00 12.42 2.79
CA ALA A 46 2.60 11.72 1.56
C ALA A 46 1.09 11.49 1.48
N TYR A 47 0.41 11.29 2.62
CA TYR A 47 -1.04 11.06 2.70
C TYR A 47 -1.88 12.35 2.86
N LYS A 48 -1.27 13.54 2.91
CA LYS A 48 -2.04 14.80 2.98
C LYS A 48 -2.85 15.08 1.72
N ASP A 49 -2.33 14.67 0.57
CA ASP A 49 -3.00 14.79 -0.72
C ASP A 49 -3.03 13.43 -1.43
N PRO A 50 -3.99 12.57 -1.07
CA PRO A 50 -4.00 11.16 -1.49
C PRO A 50 -4.29 10.98 -3.00
N ILE A 51 -4.83 12.00 -3.69
CA ILE A 51 -5.09 11.97 -5.12
C ILE A 51 -4.09 12.89 -5.81
N THR A 52 -2.89 12.35 -6.06
CA THR A 52 -1.83 13.11 -6.73
C THR A 52 -2.18 13.36 -8.21
N LEU A 53 -1.85 14.54 -8.73
CA LEU A 53 -2.00 14.88 -10.16
C LEU A 53 -1.26 13.91 -11.09
N THR A 54 -0.23 13.23 -10.58
CA THR A 54 0.55 12.22 -11.30
C THR A 54 -0.17 10.88 -11.45
N ASP A 55 -1.15 10.58 -10.60
CA ASP A 55 -1.89 9.32 -10.66
C ASP A 55 -3.09 9.42 -11.61
N THR A 56 -2.81 9.44 -12.92
CA THR A 56 -3.84 9.52 -13.96
C THR A 56 -4.63 8.23 -14.16
N GLY A 57 -4.14 7.10 -13.60
CA GLY A 57 -4.71 5.78 -13.77
C GLY A 57 -5.74 5.38 -12.70
N TYR A 58 -5.96 6.20 -11.67
CA TYR A 58 -6.77 5.81 -10.51
C TYR A 58 -8.22 5.44 -10.88
N MET A 59 -8.86 6.20 -11.78
CA MET A 59 -10.22 5.90 -12.26
C MET A 59 -10.30 4.54 -12.95
N GLN A 60 -9.36 4.28 -13.88
CA GLN A 60 -9.33 3.02 -14.62
C GLN A 60 -9.10 1.83 -13.68
N ARG A 61 -8.21 1.96 -12.69
CA ARG A 61 -7.98 0.91 -11.70
C ARG A 61 -9.23 0.64 -10.85
N ASN A 62 -9.95 1.67 -10.41
CA ASN A 62 -11.19 1.49 -9.64
C ASN A 62 -12.27 0.76 -10.45
N ILE A 63 -12.47 1.14 -11.72
CA ILE A 63 -13.42 0.44 -12.61
C ILE A 63 -13.02 -1.02 -12.85
N HIS A 64 -11.72 -1.30 -12.95
CA HIS A 64 -11.23 -2.66 -13.12
C HIS A 64 -11.44 -3.50 -11.84
N LEU A 65 -11.07 -2.94 -10.68
CA LEU A 65 -11.22 -3.58 -9.38
C LEU A 65 -12.69 -3.81 -9.02
N SER A 66 -13.61 -2.89 -9.36
CA SER A 66 -15.04 -3.09 -9.09
C SER A 66 -15.59 -4.33 -9.81
N LYS A 67 -15.16 -4.59 -11.04
CA LYS A 67 -15.52 -5.81 -11.78
C LYS A 67 -14.99 -7.07 -11.11
N ILE A 68 -13.71 -7.07 -10.73
CA ILE A 68 -13.08 -8.21 -10.04
C ILE A 68 -13.76 -8.47 -8.70
N THR A 69 -13.93 -7.44 -7.87
CA THR A 69 -14.57 -7.53 -6.56
C THR A 69 -16.00 -8.04 -6.68
N THR A 70 -16.78 -7.57 -7.67
CA THR A 70 -18.15 -8.06 -7.92
C THR A 70 -18.16 -9.56 -8.19
N ILE A 71 -17.26 -10.04 -9.05
CA ILE A 71 -17.15 -11.48 -9.37
C ILE A 71 -16.77 -12.27 -8.12
N LEU A 72 -15.78 -11.81 -7.35
CA LEU A 72 -15.34 -12.48 -6.13
C LEU A 72 -16.49 -12.56 -5.10
N LEU A 73 -17.22 -11.47 -4.90
CA LEU A 73 -18.35 -11.43 -3.97
C LEU A 73 -19.48 -12.36 -4.39
N LEU A 74 -19.81 -12.43 -5.68
CA LEU A 74 -20.86 -13.31 -6.18
C LEU A 74 -20.48 -14.80 -6.14
N MET A 75 -19.21 -15.13 -6.39
CA MET A 75 -18.75 -16.52 -6.47
C MET A 75 -18.42 -17.14 -5.12
N PHE A 76 -17.89 -16.35 -4.18
CA PHE A 76 -17.27 -16.89 -2.97
C PHE A 76 -17.89 -16.36 -1.67
N PHE A 77 -18.78 -15.37 -1.73
CA PHE A 77 -19.33 -14.72 -0.53
C PHE A 77 -20.84 -14.52 -0.61
N ASP A 78 -21.45 -14.21 0.54
CA ASP A 78 -22.81 -13.68 0.57
C ASP A 78 -22.75 -12.19 0.27
N TYR A 79 -22.96 -11.84 -1.00
CA TYR A 79 -22.91 -10.46 -1.50
C TYR A 79 -23.91 -9.51 -0.82
N LYS A 80 -24.88 -10.03 -0.05
CA LYS A 80 -25.83 -9.22 0.74
C LYS A 80 -25.28 -8.77 2.09
N LYS A 81 -24.10 -9.26 2.48
CA LYS A 81 -23.43 -8.85 3.73
C LYS A 81 -22.69 -7.53 3.56
N LYS A 82 -22.24 -6.97 4.69
CA LYS A 82 -21.42 -5.75 4.73
C LYS A 82 -19.94 -6.12 4.60
N PHE A 83 -19.22 -5.33 3.81
CA PHE A 83 -17.79 -5.50 3.56
C PHE A 83 -17.06 -4.19 3.90
N LEU A 84 -15.81 -4.30 4.37
CA LEU A 84 -14.95 -3.15 4.65
C LEU A 84 -13.94 -3.01 3.51
N ASP A 85 -13.95 -1.85 2.86
CA ASP A 85 -12.89 -1.46 1.93
C ASP A 85 -11.83 -0.64 2.67
N TYR A 86 -10.68 -1.26 2.93
CA TYR A 86 -9.58 -0.64 3.65
C TYR A 86 -8.56 -0.03 2.67
N GLY A 87 -8.34 1.29 2.77
CA GLY A 87 -7.46 2.01 1.85
C GLY A 87 -8.12 2.38 0.51
N GLY A 88 -9.45 2.31 0.42
CA GLY A 88 -10.21 2.74 -0.76
C GLY A 88 -10.07 4.24 -1.02
N VAL A 89 -9.47 4.59 -2.16
CA VAL A 89 -9.27 6.00 -2.60
C VAL A 89 -10.48 6.55 -3.37
N MET A 90 -11.38 5.70 -3.89
CA MET A 90 -12.64 6.13 -4.48
C MET A 90 -13.74 5.08 -4.37
N VAL A 91 -14.81 5.42 -3.64
CA VAL A 91 -16.08 4.68 -3.64
C VAL A 91 -17.06 5.45 -4.51
N CYS A 92 -17.25 5.02 -5.76
CA CYS A 92 -18.51 5.29 -6.46
C CYS A 92 -19.44 4.12 -6.16
N LEU A 93 -20.38 4.35 -5.24
CA LEU A 93 -21.62 3.59 -5.15
C LEU A 93 -22.55 4.02 -6.29
#